data_AF-R9IVS8-F1
#
_entry.id   AF-R9IVS8-F1
#
_cell.length_a   1.000
_cell.length_b   1.000
_cell.length_c   1.000
_cell.angle_alpha   90.00
_cell.angle_beta   90.00
_cell.angle_gamma   90.00
#
_symmetry.space_group_name_H-M   'P 1'
#
loop_
_entity.id
_entity.type
_entity.pdbx_description
1 polymer ?
#
loop_
_entity_poly.entity_id
_entity_poly.type
_entity_poly.pdbx_seq_one_letter_code
_entity_poly.pdbx_strand_id
1 'polypeptide(L)'
;MRKILNFMVLAVLLPALLTATVLLTYLHFFAPGDKNLSGRWTASLDMTDQAAVTAIGWLQDIEGIDIEGIAASMQEMENAVQDFTVEVTITFEETARSEGIFEACVIPESYETCKQAAYEAFAAMFREAVSKRLHMAGYDGSTDQEAVEALVVETFGMSTVSYLMTSVPELLPSLEELQAQYDGSGTYQAAEGILTRQFDGRGAAAKVEHYIRKDASLILTGEENAAPQGYFGRQYPVIYTLQTE
;
A
#
# COMPACT_ATOMS: atom_id res chain seq x y z
N MET A 1 0.34 46.45 -54.25
CA MET A 1 0.24 45.00 -53.95
C MET A 1 0.73 44.62 -52.54
N ARG A 2 1.89 45.13 -52.07
CA ARG A 2 2.45 44.81 -50.73
C ARG A 2 1.51 45.05 -49.53
N LYS A 3 0.70 46.12 -49.57
CA LYS A 3 -0.32 46.42 -48.53
C LYS A 3 -1.48 45.41 -48.49
N ILE A 4 -1.92 44.91 -49.64
CA ILE A 4 -3.02 43.93 -49.75
C ILE A 4 -2.54 42.55 -49.28
N LEU A 5 -1.30 42.18 -49.65
CA LEU A 5 -0.66 40.95 -49.19
C LEU A 5 -0.50 40.93 -47.66
N ASN A 6 -0.04 42.03 -47.07
CA ASN A 6 0.09 42.16 -45.60
C ASN A 6 -1.28 42.09 -44.89
N PHE A 7 -2.34 42.65 -45.50
CA PHE A 7 -3.70 42.55 -44.96
C PHE A 7 -4.24 41.12 -44.99
N MET A 8 -3.98 40.38 -46.08
CA MET A 8 -4.34 38.96 -46.19
C MET A 8 -3.60 38.11 -45.15
N VAL A 9 -2.30 38.35 -44.96
CA VAL A 9 -1.49 37.64 -43.95
C VAL A 9 -2.03 37.91 -42.54
N LEU A 10 -2.37 39.17 -42.21
CA LEU A 10 -2.97 39.52 -40.93
C LEU A 10 -4.35 38.89 -40.74
N ALA A 11 -5.18 38.87 -41.80
CA ALA A 11 -6.52 38.30 -41.77
C ALA A 11 -6.55 36.78 -41.57
N VAL A 12 -5.44 36.06 -41.83
CA VAL A 12 -5.32 34.61 -41.61
C VAL A 12 -4.58 34.30 -40.30
N LEU A 13 -3.46 34.99 -40.00
CA LEU A 13 -2.67 34.74 -38.79
C LEU A 13 -3.41 35.10 -37.52
N LEU A 14 -4.15 36.21 -37.51
CA LEU A 14 -4.82 36.69 -36.30
C LEU A 14 -5.96 35.75 -35.85
N PRO A 15 -6.85 35.25 -36.72
CA PRO A 15 -7.80 34.22 -36.34
C PRO A 15 -7.13 32.90 -35.95
N ALA A 16 -6.08 32.46 -36.65
CA ALA A 16 -5.34 31.24 -36.31
C ALA A 16 -4.69 31.33 -34.92
N LEU A 17 -4.11 32.49 -34.59
CA LEU A 17 -3.54 32.76 -33.27
C LEU A 17 -4.63 32.80 -32.19
N LEU A 18 -5.79 33.40 -32.47
CA LEU A 18 -6.93 33.39 -31.56
C LEU A 18 -7.46 31.97 -31.34
N THR A 19 -7.58 31.16 -32.39
CA THR A 19 -8.02 29.75 -32.26
C THR A 19 -6.98 28.93 -31.49
N ALA A 20 -5.69 29.10 -31.76
CA ALA A 20 -4.63 28.44 -31.02
C ALA A 20 -4.62 28.86 -29.54
N THR A 21 -4.81 30.16 -29.26
CA THR A 21 -4.88 30.66 -27.88
C THR A 21 -6.11 30.10 -27.17
N VAL A 22 -7.28 30.10 -27.80
CA VAL A 22 -8.51 29.52 -27.24
C VAL A 22 -8.35 28.02 -27.01
N LEU A 23 -7.75 27.29 -27.96
CA LEU A 23 -7.50 25.85 -27.85
C LEU A 23 -6.49 25.53 -26.75
N LEU A 24 -5.40 26.29 -26.63
CA LEU A 24 -4.42 26.15 -25.55
C LEU A 24 -5.04 26.50 -24.20
N THR A 25 -5.87 27.55 -24.13
CA THR A 25 -6.60 27.90 -22.92
C THR A 25 -7.59 26.78 -22.57
N TYR A 26 -8.27 26.20 -23.55
CA TYR A 26 -9.16 25.07 -23.35
C TYR A 26 -8.40 23.81 -22.91
N LEU A 27 -7.28 23.46 -23.53
CA LEU A 27 -6.48 22.29 -23.13
C LEU A 27 -5.84 22.49 -21.75
N HIS A 28 -5.35 23.70 -21.46
CA HIS A 28 -4.65 23.98 -20.21
C HIS A 28 -5.62 24.14 -19.03
N PHE A 29 -6.78 24.78 -19.25
CA PHE A 29 -7.76 25.05 -18.21
C PHE A 29 -8.98 24.12 -18.21
N PHE A 30 -9.37 23.54 -19.34
CA PHE A 30 -10.64 22.82 -19.51
C PHE A 30 -10.51 21.38 -20.00
N ALA A 31 -9.32 20.85 -20.28
CA ALA A 31 -9.15 19.40 -20.44
C ALA A 31 -9.44 18.74 -19.07
N PRO A 32 -10.63 18.15 -18.86
CA PRO A 32 -11.15 17.88 -17.52
C PRO A 32 -10.81 16.46 -17.05
N GLY A 33 -10.21 15.62 -17.90
CA GLY A 33 -10.04 14.19 -17.64
C GLY A 33 -9.16 13.89 -16.44
N ASP A 34 -8.01 14.57 -16.31
CA ASP A 34 -6.92 14.12 -15.43
C ASP A 34 -6.75 14.95 -14.15
N LYS A 35 -7.49 16.06 -13.97
CA LYS A 35 -7.27 16.98 -12.84
C LYS A 35 -8.23 16.82 -11.65
N ASN A 36 -9.40 16.21 -11.85
CA ASN A 36 -10.38 16.03 -10.78
C ASN A 36 -10.06 14.79 -9.93
N LEU A 37 -9.61 14.98 -8.69
CA LEU A 37 -9.34 13.86 -7.79
C LEU A 37 -10.59 13.32 -7.09
N SER A 38 -11.77 13.89 -7.32
CA SER A 38 -13.00 13.50 -6.63
C SER A 38 -13.33 12.01 -6.76
N GLY A 39 -13.85 11.45 -5.68
CA GLY A 39 -14.27 10.06 -5.60
C GLY A 39 -13.51 9.30 -4.52
N ARG A 40 -13.89 8.03 -4.35
CA ARG A 40 -13.25 7.10 -3.42
C ARG A 40 -12.18 6.30 -4.13
N TRP A 41 -10.98 6.36 -3.60
CA TRP A 41 -9.79 5.71 -4.12
C TRP A 41 -9.33 4.64 -3.13
N THR A 42 -9.02 3.44 -3.61
CA THR A 42 -8.53 2.34 -2.78
C THR A 42 -7.14 1.91 -3.24
N ALA A 43 -6.23 1.70 -2.31
CA ALA A 43 -4.93 1.09 -2.56
C ALA A 43 -4.75 -0.14 -1.67
N SER A 44 -4.01 -1.12 -2.18
CA SER A 44 -3.60 -2.32 -1.45
C SER A 44 -2.14 -2.18 -1.08
N LEU A 45 -1.85 -2.11 0.21
CA LEU A 45 -0.47 -2.06 0.73
C LEU A 45 0.07 -3.48 0.86
N ASP A 46 1.17 -3.79 0.19
CA ASP A 46 1.77 -5.13 0.19
C ASP A 46 2.66 -5.35 1.43
N MET A 47 2.22 -6.26 2.29
CA MET A 47 2.88 -6.62 3.54
C MET A 47 3.69 -7.93 3.42
N THR A 48 3.74 -8.55 2.25
CA THR A 48 4.33 -9.88 2.02
C THR A 48 5.78 -9.94 2.48
N ASP A 49 6.63 -9.05 1.97
CA ASP A 49 8.05 -9.02 2.29
C ASP A 49 8.29 -8.82 3.78
N GLN A 50 7.53 -7.94 4.41
CA GLN A 50 7.67 -7.65 5.83
C GLN A 50 7.30 -8.84 6.71
N ALA A 51 6.15 -9.45 6.43
CA ALA A 51 5.69 -10.64 7.15
C ALA A 51 6.67 -11.80 6.97
N ALA A 52 7.15 -12.02 5.75
CA ALA A 52 8.10 -13.07 5.43
C ALA A 52 9.44 -12.87 6.14
N VAL A 53 10.05 -11.69 6.03
CA VAL A 53 11.34 -11.38 6.69
C VAL A 53 11.25 -11.58 8.20
N THR A 54 10.16 -11.14 8.83
CA THR A 54 9.97 -11.27 10.28
C THR A 54 9.77 -12.73 10.69
N ALA A 55 8.89 -13.46 10.00
CA ALA A 55 8.62 -14.87 10.28
C ALA A 55 9.86 -15.74 10.11
N ILE A 56 10.60 -15.55 9.01
CA ILE A 56 11.81 -16.33 8.71
C ILE A 56 12.94 -15.97 9.67
N GLY A 57 13.11 -14.68 9.97
CA GLY A 57 14.09 -14.24 10.97
C GLY A 57 13.87 -14.93 12.31
N TRP A 58 12.61 -15.06 12.73
CA TRP A 58 12.28 -15.79 13.96
C TRP A 58 12.49 -17.31 13.84
N LEU A 59 12.14 -17.93 12.70
CA LEU A 59 12.39 -19.37 12.48
C LEU A 59 13.88 -19.72 12.45
N GLN A 60 14.73 -18.82 11.96
CA GLN A 60 16.18 -19.00 11.93
C GLN A 60 16.80 -19.17 13.32
N ASP A 61 16.21 -18.53 14.33
CA ASP A 61 16.65 -18.66 15.72
C ASP A 61 16.34 -20.05 16.31
N ILE A 62 15.47 -20.84 15.65
CA ILE A 62 15.23 -22.24 15.99
C ILE A 62 16.33 -23.09 15.34
N GLU A 63 17.38 -23.39 16.12
CA GLU A 63 18.55 -24.20 15.70
C GLU A 63 18.14 -25.46 14.89
N GLY A 64 18.60 -25.54 13.63
CA GLY A 64 18.50 -26.75 12.79
C GLY A 64 17.75 -26.63 11.47
N ILE A 65 17.33 -25.44 11.05
CA ILE A 65 16.79 -25.20 9.70
C ILE A 65 17.94 -24.77 8.77
N ASP A 66 18.37 -25.65 7.86
CA ASP A 66 19.40 -25.33 6.87
C ASP A 66 18.89 -24.31 5.82
N ILE A 67 19.80 -23.48 5.31
CA ILE A 67 19.53 -22.36 4.37
C ILE A 67 18.74 -22.80 3.13
N GLU A 68 18.94 -24.03 2.63
CA GLU A 68 18.19 -24.57 1.48
C GLU A 68 16.72 -24.88 1.81
N GLY A 69 16.44 -25.33 3.04
CA GLY A 69 15.08 -25.50 3.54
C GLY A 69 14.37 -24.16 3.75
N ILE A 70 15.11 -23.11 4.08
CA ILE A 70 14.61 -21.74 4.22
C ILE A 70 14.28 -21.13 2.86
N ALA A 71 15.13 -21.33 1.84
CA ALA A 71 14.84 -20.84 0.50
C ALA A 71 13.59 -21.51 -0.11
N ALA A 72 13.41 -22.81 0.13
CA ALA A 72 12.17 -23.52 -0.21
C ALA A 72 10.98 -22.98 0.57
N SER A 73 11.13 -22.74 1.88
CA SER A 73 10.10 -22.14 2.75
C SER A 73 9.77 -20.68 2.38
N MET A 74 10.74 -19.91 1.89
CA MET A 74 10.55 -18.56 1.34
C MET A 74 9.72 -18.61 0.07
N GLN A 75 10.10 -19.49 -0.85
CA GLN A 75 9.36 -19.67 -2.10
C GLN A 75 7.95 -20.21 -1.84
N GLU A 76 7.78 -21.10 -0.87
CA GLU A 76 6.48 -21.61 -0.44
C GLU A 76 5.66 -20.56 0.30
N MET A 77 6.29 -19.69 1.10
CA MET A 77 5.64 -18.51 1.67
C MET A 77 5.24 -17.58 0.53
N GLU A 78 6.14 -17.04 -0.28
CA GLU A 78 5.83 -16.19 -1.44
C GLU A 78 4.75 -16.79 -2.38
N ASN A 79 4.73 -18.12 -2.58
CA ASN A 79 3.72 -18.80 -3.38
C ASN A 79 2.38 -19.01 -2.64
N ALA A 80 2.40 -19.20 -1.31
CA ALA A 80 1.21 -19.26 -0.46
C ALA A 80 0.69 -17.86 -0.07
N VAL A 81 1.51 -16.83 -0.29
CA VAL A 81 1.40 -15.45 0.23
C VAL A 81 1.24 -14.42 -0.89
N GLN A 82 0.79 -14.84 -2.07
CA GLN A 82 0.10 -13.85 -2.92
C GLN A 82 -1.08 -13.32 -2.09
N ASP A 83 -1.08 -12.02 -1.78
CA ASP A 83 -2.20 -11.23 -1.24
C ASP A 83 -2.18 -10.84 0.26
N PHE A 84 -1.03 -10.78 0.95
CA PHE A 84 -0.98 -10.08 2.25
C PHE A 84 -1.09 -8.58 2.06
N THR A 85 -2.32 -8.13 1.81
CA THR A 85 -2.61 -6.75 1.48
C THR A 85 -3.48 -6.12 2.54
N VAL A 86 -3.10 -4.91 2.95
CA VAL A 86 -3.93 -4.04 3.79
C VAL A 86 -4.52 -2.96 2.91
N GLU A 87 -5.84 -2.88 2.87
CA GLU A 87 -6.55 -1.86 2.11
C GLU A 87 -6.51 -0.51 2.84
N VAL A 88 -6.17 0.51 2.08
CA VAL A 88 -6.28 1.90 2.49
C VAL A 88 -7.15 2.65 1.50
N THR A 89 -7.99 3.53 2.01
CA THR A 89 -8.86 4.35 1.17
C THR A 89 -8.57 5.82 1.37
N ILE A 90 -8.74 6.59 0.29
CA ILE A 90 -8.77 8.05 0.33
C ILE A 90 -10.00 8.49 -0.45
N THR A 91 -10.87 9.26 0.19
CA THR A 91 -12.01 9.90 -0.46
C THR A 91 -11.68 11.38 -0.63
N PHE A 92 -11.82 11.89 -1.85
CA PHE A 92 -11.71 13.32 -2.14
C PHE A 92 -13.09 13.88 -2.52
N GLU A 93 -13.45 15.02 -1.96
CA GLU A 93 -14.62 15.80 -2.32
C GLU A 93 -14.18 17.20 -2.74
N GLU A 94 -14.42 17.57 -3.99
CA GLU A 94 -14.05 18.88 -4.53
C GLU A 94 -15.00 19.97 -4.01
N THR A 95 -14.43 20.98 -3.33
CA THR A 95 -15.19 22.15 -2.84
C THR A 95 -14.91 23.40 -3.68
N ALA A 96 -13.75 23.44 -4.34
CA ALA A 96 -13.36 24.46 -5.30
C ALA A 96 -12.47 23.84 -6.37
N ARG A 97 -12.15 24.58 -7.43
CA ARG A 97 -11.38 24.04 -8.54
C ARG A 97 -10.03 23.49 -8.07
N SER A 98 -9.84 22.18 -8.23
CA SER A 98 -8.61 21.48 -7.84
C SER A 98 -8.27 21.57 -6.34
N GLU A 99 -9.29 21.80 -5.51
CA GLU A 99 -9.20 21.94 -4.07
C GLU A 99 -10.42 21.30 -3.41
N GLY A 100 -10.27 20.82 -2.18
CA GLY A 100 -11.39 20.15 -1.54
C GLY A 100 -11.09 19.66 -0.14
N ILE A 101 -11.95 18.76 0.32
CA ILE A 101 -11.73 18.00 1.55
C ILE A 101 -11.33 16.57 1.19
N PHE A 102 -10.56 15.95 2.07
CA PHE A 102 -10.22 14.55 1.96
C PHE A 102 -10.43 13.83 3.29
N GLU A 103 -10.69 12.54 3.20
CA GLU A 103 -10.71 11.61 4.31
C GLU A 103 -9.95 10.35 3.90
N ALA A 104 -8.92 9.99 4.65
CA ALA A 104 -8.10 8.82 4.43
C ALA A 104 -8.23 7.89 5.63
N CYS A 105 -8.35 6.58 5.37
CA CYS A 105 -8.40 5.56 6.41
C CYS A 105 -7.80 4.23 5.95
N VAL A 106 -7.14 3.56 6.88
CA VAL A 106 -6.81 2.13 6.83
C VAL A 106 -8.05 1.34 7.20
N ILE A 107 -8.39 0.32 6.41
CA ILE A 107 -9.57 -0.51 6.66
C ILE A 107 -9.23 -1.56 7.74
N PRO A 108 -9.79 -1.47 8.96
CA PRO A 108 -9.42 -2.36 10.07
C PRO A 108 -9.72 -3.83 9.77
N GLU A 109 -10.82 -4.12 9.08
CA GLU A 109 -11.21 -5.48 8.71
C GLU A 109 -10.21 -6.11 7.71
N SER A 110 -9.68 -5.31 6.78
CA SER A 110 -8.64 -5.75 5.86
C SER A 110 -7.34 -6.03 6.61
N TYR A 111 -6.98 -5.19 7.58
CA TYR A 111 -5.82 -5.42 8.44
C TYR A 111 -5.94 -6.73 9.24
N GLU A 112 -7.06 -6.97 9.93
CA GLU A 112 -7.24 -8.20 10.71
C GLU A 112 -7.25 -9.45 9.83
N THR A 113 -7.84 -9.37 8.63
CA THR A 113 -7.81 -10.47 7.64
C THR A 113 -6.38 -10.76 7.20
N CYS A 114 -5.61 -9.72 6.87
CA CYS A 114 -4.21 -9.83 6.48
C CYS A 114 -3.35 -10.41 7.62
N LYS A 115 -3.55 -9.91 8.85
CA LYS A 115 -2.88 -10.40 10.06
C LYS A 115 -3.15 -11.88 10.29
N GLN A 116 -4.41 -12.29 10.23
CA GLN A 116 -4.79 -13.70 10.39
C GLN A 116 -4.13 -14.57 9.32
N ALA A 117 -4.20 -14.18 8.05
CA ALA A 117 -3.59 -14.91 6.94
C ALA A 117 -2.06 -15.04 7.12
N ALA A 118 -1.39 -13.97 7.57
CA ALA A 118 0.04 -13.98 7.87
C ALA A 118 0.41 -15.02 8.92
N TYR A 119 -0.34 -15.08 10.03
CA TYR A 119 -0.08 -16.06 11.08
C TYR A 119 -0.50 -17.49 10.70
N GLU A 120 -1.50 -17.68 9.84
CA GLU A 120 -1.86 -19.01 9.31
C GLU A 120 -0.76 -19.58 8.41
N ALA A 121 -0.22 -18.77 7.50
CA ALA A 121 0.91 -19.16 6.66
C ALA A 121 2.15 -19.45 7.52
N PHE A 122 2.42 -18.59 8.50
CA PHE A 122 3.52 -18.79 9.42
C PHE A 122 3.38 -20.06 10.27
N ALA A 123 2.17 -20.38 10.74
CA ALA A 123 1.88 -21.61 11.46
C ALA A 123 2.14 -22.87 10.62
N ALA A 124 1.86 -22.83 9.32
CA ALA A 124 2.18 -23.94 8.42
C ALA A 124 3.68 -24.21 8.36
N MET A 125 4.50 -23.17 8.17
CA MET A 125 5.96 -23.29 8.17
C MET A 125 6.51 -23.74 9.52
N PHE A 126 5.97 -23.21 10.62
CA PHE A 126 6.35 -23.62 11.97
C PHE A 126 6.10 -25.12 12.20
N ARG A 127 4.91 -25.63 11.83
CA ARG A 127 4.61 -27.06 11.95
C ARG A 127 5.52 -27.92 11.10
N GLU A 128 5.89 -27.47 9.91
CA GLU A 128 6.85 -28.18 9.07
C GLU A 128 8.25 -28.22 9.70
N ALA A 129 8.71 -27.10 10.25
CA ALA A 129 9.99 -27.03 10.98
C ALA A 129 9.99 -27.98 12.20
N VAL A 130 8.90 -28.00 12.97
CA VAL A 130 8.73 -28.91 14.11
C VAL A 130 8.70 -30.37 13.64
N SER A 131 7.97 -30.69 12.56
CA SER A 131 7.92 -32.04 11.97
C SER A 131 9.32 -32.54 11.61
N LYS A 132 10.11 -31.73 10.89
CA LYS A 132 11.49 -32.04 10.53
C LYS A 132 12.34 -32.27 11.78
N ARG A 133 12.17 -31.45 12.82
CA ARG A 133 12.94 -31.59 14.06
C ARG A 133 12.59 -32.85 14.85
N LEU A 134 11.30 -33.17 14.98
CA LEU A 134 10.83 -34.40 15.60
C LEU A 134 11.41 -35.63 14.87
N HIS A 135 11.40 -35.61 13.54
CA HIS A 135 12.00 -36.66 12.74
C HIS A 135 13.50 -36.79 13.00
N MET A 136 14.26 -35.69 13.01
CA MET A 136 15.70 -35.70 13.32
C MET A 136 16.01 -36.16 14.76
N ALA A 137 15.09 -35.92 15.70
CA ALA A 137 15.22 -36.37 17.08
C ALA A 137 14.88 -37.85 17.29
N GLY A 138 14.47 -38.56 16.23
CA GLY A 138 14.05 -39.96 16.31
C GLY A 138 12.71 -40.15 17.00
N TYR A 139 11.80 -39.17 16.87
CA TYR A 139 10.43 -39.31 17.38
C TYR A 139 9.68 -40.42 16.63
N ASP A 140 9.17 -41.40 17.37
CA ASP A 140 8.51 -42.59 16.82
C ASP A 140 7.02 -42.36 16.42
N GLY A 141 6.46 -41.20 16.75
CA GLY A 141 5.07 -40.85 16.42
C GLY A 141 4.91 -40.25 15.02
N SER A 142 3.66 -40.00 14.60
CA SER A 142 3.40 -39.31 13.33
C SER A 142 3.93 -37.87 13.40
N THR A 143 4.53 -37.41 12.31
CA THR A 143 5.00 -36.04 12.13
C THR A 143 4.24 -35.33 10.99
N ASP A 144 3.06 -35.81 10.62
CA ASP A 144 2.16 -35.09 9.72
C ASP A 144 1.65 -33.79 10.36
N GLN A 145 1.12 -32.87 9.55
CA GLN A 145 0.73 -31.54 10.05
C GLN A 145 -0.36 -31.59 11.12
N GLU A 146 -1.31 -32.53 11.04
CA GLU A 146 -2.39 -32.67 12.01
C GLU A 146 -1.88 -33.23 13.35
N ALA A 147 -0.96 -34.20 13.31
CA ALA A 147 -0.33 -34.76 14.49
C ALA A 147 0.56 -33.71 15.19
N VAL A 148 1.31 -32.92 14.42
CA VAL A 148 2.08 -31.81 14.97
C VAL A 148 1.17 -30.75 15.58
N GLU A 149 0.05 -30.39 14.94
CA GLU A 149 -0.93 -29.48 15.54
C GLU A 149 -1.51 -30.05 16.84
N ALA A 150 -1.84 -31.34 16.89
CA ALA A 150 -2.32 -32.00 18.10
C ALA A 150 -1.29 -31.95 19.23
N LEU A 151 0.00 -32.17 18.93
CA LEU A 151 1.09 -32.04 19.90
C LEU A 151 1.23 -30.61 20.42
N VAL A 152 1.09 -29.59 19.56
CA VAL A 152 1.10 -28.18 19.96
C VAL A 152 -0.08 -27.88 20.88
N VAL A 153 -1.29 -28.33 20.53
CA VAL A 153 -2.49 -28.15 21.37
C VAL A 153 -2.34 -28.87 22.71
N GLU A 154 -1.80 -30.09 22.74
CA GLU A 154 -1.56 -30.83 23.97
C GLU A 154 -0.52 -30.13 24.86
N THR A 155 0.55 -29.60 24.26
CA THR A 155 1.68 -28.99 24.98
C THR A 155 1.36 -27.59 25.49
N PHE A 156 0.76 -26.76 24.65
CA PHE A 156 0.55 -25.33 24.91
C PHE A 156 -0.90 -24.98 25.25
N GLY A 157 -1.85 -25.92 25.10
CA GLY A 157 -3.26 -25.70 25.39
C GLY A 157 -4.00 -24.82 24.38
N MET A 158 -3.39 -24.55 23.21
CA MET A 158 -3.94 -23.69 22.16
C MET A 158 -3.42 -24.11 20.78
N SER A 159 -4.10 -23.67 19.72
CA SER A 159 -3.66 -23.93 18.35
C SER A 159 -2.31 -23.26 18.05
N THR A 160 -1.61 -23.77 17.04
CA THR A 160 -0.34 -23.19 16.59
C THR A 160 -0.50 -21.70 16.24
N VAL A 161 -1.58 -21.33 15.55
CA VAL A 161 -1.83 -19.93 15.16
C VAL A 161 -1.95 -19.03 16.39
N SER A 162 -2.79 -19.41 17.37
CA SER A 162 -2.97 -18.63 18.61
C SER A 162 -1.68 -18.54 19.43
N TYR A 163 -0.91 -19.63 19.47
CA TYR A 163 0.40 -19.65 20.13
C TYR A 163 1.35 -18.65 19.49
N LEU A 164 1.49 -18.67 18.16
CA LEU A 164 2.39 -17.79 17.44
C LEU A 164 1.98 -16.32 17.55
N MET A 165 0.68 -16.02 17.44
CA MET A 165 0.14 -14.67 17.65
C MET A 165 0.45 -14.08 19.03
N THR A 166 0.64 -14.92 20.04
CA THR A 166 0.88 -14.49 21.42
C THR A 166 2.37 -14.47 21.77
N SER A 167 3.19 -15.29 21.09
CA SER A 167 4.55 -15.63 21.53
C SER A 167 5.65 -15.17 20.58
N VAL A 168 5.32 -14.74 19.37
CA VAL A 168 6.26 -14.33 18.31
C VAL A 168 6.13 -12.82 18.04
N PRO A 169 7.19 -12.13 17.57
CA PRO A 169 7.07 -10.74 17.12
C PRO A 169 5.95 -10.52 16.11
N GLU A 170 5.43 -9.29 16.09
CA GLU A 170 4.40 -8.88 15.14
C GLU A 170 4.91 -9.00 13.70
N LEU A 171 4.24 -9.84 12.90
CA LEU A 171 4.60 -10.04 11.48
C LEU A 171 4.27 -8.82 10.62
N LEU A 172 3.29 -8.01 11.05
CA LEU A 172 2.83 -6.80 10.37
C LEU A 172 3.12 -5.59 11.27
N PRO A 173 3.23 -4.36 10.73
CA PRO A 173 3.17 -3.17 11.56
C PRO A 173 1.85 -3.15 12.32
N SER A 174 1.84 -2.59 13.51
CA SER A 174 0.60 -2.45 14.26
C SER A 174 -0.42 -1.60 13.48
N LEU A 175 -1.71 -1.84 13.72
CA LEU A 175 -2.78 -1.02 13.12
C LEU A 175 -2.58 0.46 13.47
N GLU A 176 -2.15 0.76 14.70
CA GLU A 176 -1.86 2.13 15.14
C GLU A 176 -0.73 2.78 14.33
N GLU A 177 0.33 2.04 14.01
CA GLU A 177 1.42 2.53 13.16
C GLU A 177 0.97 2.77 11.72
N LEU A 178 0.12 1.91 11.16
CA LEU A 178 -0.47 2.12 9.84
C LEU A 178 -1.41 3.33 9.83
N GLN A 179 -2.29 3.44 10.83
CA GLN A 179 -3.20 4.57 10.96
C GLN A 179 -2.44 5.89 11.13
N ALA A 180 -1.37 5.91 11.93
CA ALA A 180 -0.52 7.10 12.08
C ALA A 180 0.09 7.59 10.74
N GLN A 181 0.26 6.69 9.76
CA GLN A 181 0.86 7.01 8.46
C GLN A 181 -0.16 7.30 7.36
N TYR A 182 -1.33 6.66 7.40
CA TYR A 182 -2.31 6.68 6.32
C TYR A 182 -3.63 7.35 6.69
N ASP A 183 -4.04 7.32 7.96
CA ASP A 183 -5.29 7.93 8.40
C ASP A 183 -5.20 9.45 8.49
N GLY A 184 -6.34 10.08 8.27
CA GLY A 184 -6.55 11.47 8.60
C GLY A 184 -7.47 12.17 7.62
N SER A 185 -7.96 13.33 8.03
CA SER A 185 -8.85 14.15 7.24
C SER A 185 -8.33 15.59 7.19
N GLY A 186 -8.85 16.36 6.24
CA GLY A 186 -8.59 17.79 6.15
C GLY A 186 -8.85 18.32 4.77
N THR A 187 -8.07 19.31 4.35
CA THR A 187 -8.20 19.92 3.03
C THR A 187 -7.08 19.52 2.09
N TYR A 188 -7.35 19.50 0.79
CA TYR A 188 -6.34 19.25 -0.22
C TYR A 188 -6.33 20.32 -1.30
N GLN A 189 -5.17 20.49 -1.92
CA GLN A 189 -4.96 21.28 -3.13
C GLN A 189 -4.12 20.47 -4.11
N ALA A 190 -4.55 20.39 -5.37
CA ALA A 190 -3.89 19.65 -6.43
C ALA A 190 -3.50 20.61 -7.58
N ALA A 191 -2.22 20.87 -7.76
CA ALA A 191 -1.74 21.75 -8.81
C ALA A 191 -0.42 21.25 -9.39
N GLU A 192 -0.27 21.32 -10.71
CA GLU A 192 1.00 21.05 -11.42
C GLU A 192 1.62 19.66 -11.11
N GLY A 193 0.80 18.65 -10.80
CA GLY A 193 1.28 17.31 -10.43
C GLY A 193 1.70 17.17 -8.96
N ILE A 194 1.44 18.19 -8.14
CA ILE A 194 1.64 18.21 -6.70
C ILE A 194 0.30 18.14 -5.99
N LEU A 195 0.17 17.20 -5.05
CA LEU A 195 -0.94 17.08 -4.13
C LEU A 195 -0.47 17.54 -2.76
N THR A 196 -1.03 18.64 -2.27
CA THR A 196 -0.82 19.12 -0.90
C THR A 196 -2.04 18.75 -0.06
N ARG A 197 -1.83 17.97 1.00
CA ARG A 197 -2.85 17.60 1.98
C ARG A 197 -2.55 18.28 3.31
N GLN A 198 -3.45 19.14 3.75
CA GLN A 198 -3.40 19.81 5.04
C GLN A 198 -4.30 19.06 6.01
N PHE A 199 -3.71 18.39 7.00
CA PHE A 199 -4.45 17.60 7.98
C PHE A 199 -5.08 18.49 9.05
N ASP A 200 -6.27 18.10 9.51
CA ASP A 200 -6.95 18.73 10.63
C ASP A 200 -6.30 18.31 11.97
N GLY A 201 -6.10 19.26 12.90
CA GLY A 201 -5.60 18.97 14.25
C GLY A 201 -4.55 19.95 14.79
N ARG A 202 -4.21 19.83 16.09
CA ARG A 202 -3.13 20.62 16.69
C ARG A 202 -1.77 20.09 16.21
N GLY A 203 -1.02 20.92 15.50
CA GLY A 203 0.24 20.51 14.86
C GLY A 203 0.10 20.10 13.39
N ALA A 204 -1.02 20.46 12.76
CA ALA A 204 -1.36 20.24 11.36
C ALA A 204 -0.14 20.33 10.41
N ALA A 205 0.39 19.17 10.03
CA ALA A 205 1.44 19.07 9.04
C ALA A 205 0.83 19.13 7.63
N ALA A 206 1.44 19.93 6.76
CA ALA A 206 1.16 19.85 5.34
C ALA A 206 1.97 18.68 4.77
N LYS A 207 1.30 17.78 4.07
CA LYS A 207 1.92 16.68 3.34
C LYS A 207 1.91 17.02 1.86
N VAL A 208 3.09 17.09 1.25
CA VAL A 208 3.27 17.47 -0.15
C VAL A 208 3.79 16.26 -0.91
N GLU A 209 2.95 15.69 -1.77
CA GLU A 209 3.23 14.47 -2.53
C GLU A 209 3.14 14.76 -4.02
N HIS A 210 3.97 14.10 -4.82
CA HIS A 210 3.80 14.11 -6.26
C HIS A 210 2.69 13.13 -6.64
N TYR A 211 1.78 13.54 -7.52
CA TYR A 211 0.71 12.65 -7.99
C TYR A 211 0.69 12.52 -9.51
N ILE A 212 0.41 11.31 -9.98
CA ILE A 212 0.07 11.02 -11.37
C ILE A 212 -1.33 10.44 -11.38
N ARG A 213 -2.28 11.17 -11.97
CA ARG A 213 -3.61 10.64 -12.25
C ARG A 213 -3.73 10.31 -13.73
N LYS A 214 -4.20 9.10 -14.02
CA LYS A 214 -4.57 8.65 -15.36
C LYS A 214 -5.79 7.74 -15.25
N ASP A 215 -6.89 8.15 -15.87
CA ASP A 215 -8.15 7.41 -15.84
C ASP A 215 -8.60 7.09 -14.40
N ALA A 216 -8.76 5.81 -14.07
CA ALA A 216 -9.13 5.29 -12.76
C ALA A 216 -7.92 5.00 -11.87
N SER A 217 -6.70 5.42 -12.23
CA SER A 217 -5.48 5.21 -11.45
C SER A 217 -4.92 6.52 -10.94
N LEU A 218 -4.59 6.54 -9.64
CA LEU A 218 -3.91 7.64 -8.96
C LEU A 218 -2.66 7.09 -8.28
N ILE A 219 -1.50 7.52 -8.74
CA ILE A 219 -0.21 7.14 -8.17
C ILE A 219 0.26 8.30 -7.30
N LEU A 220 0.48 8.04 -6.02
CA LEU A 220 1.15 8.96 -5.12
C LEU A 220 2.60 8.54 -4.98
N THR A 221 3.49 9.50 -5.18
CA THR A 221 4.95 9.35 -5.05
C THR A 221 5.44 10.25 -3.93
N GLY A 222 6.51 9.81 -3.26
CA GLY A 222 6.94 10.32 -1.94
C GLY A 222 7.11 11.83 -1.80
N GLU A 223 7.23 12.26 -0.55
CA GLU A 223 7.31 13.68 -0.17
C GLU A 223 8.62 14.33 -0.64
N GLU A 224 8.55 15.59 -1.11
CA GLU A 224 9.72 16.34 -1.61
C GLU A 224 10.83 16.57 -0.57
N ASN A 225 10.59 16.37 0.73
CA ASN A 225 11.55 16.67 1.80
C ASN A 225 11.44 15.76 3.05
N ALA A 226 11.01 14.50 2.92
CA ALA A 226 10.95 13.61 4.08
C ALA A 226 12.36 13.17 4.51
N ALA A 227 12.71 13.44 5.77
CA ALA A 227 13.79 12.71 6.43
C ALA A 227 13.43 11.22 6.48
N PRO A 228 14.41 10.28 6.39
CA PRO A 228 14.12 8.85 6.46
C PRO A 228 13.40 8.53 7.77
N GLN A 229 12.10 8.23 7.68
CA GLN A 229 11.29 7.85 8.83
C GLN A 229 11.54 6.39 9.14
N GLY A 230 12.40 6.11 10.14
CA GLY A 230 12.54 4.80 10.78
C GLY A 230 12.67 3.60 9.83
N TYR A 231 12.43 2.40 10.36
CA TYR A 231 12.36 1.17 9.56
C TYR A 231 10.97 0.96 8.90
N PHE A 232 9.96 1.75 9.30
CA PHE A 232 8.56 1.62 8.90
C PHE A 232 8.05 2.82 8.11
N GLY A 233 8.88 3.39 7.24
CA GLY A 233 8.47 4.50 6.38
C GLY A 233 7.36 4.07 5.42
N ARG A 234 6.46 5.01 5.10
CA ARG A 234 5.38 4.81 4.12
C ARG A 234 5.95 4.24 2.82
N GLN A 235 5.45 3.08 2.39
CA GLN A 235 5.86 2.49 1.12
C GLN A 235 5.39 3.39 -0.02
N TYR A 236 6.33 3.86 -0.84
CA TYR A 236 6.06 4.56 -2.08
C TYR A 236 6.63 3.76 -3.26
N PRO A 237 6.01 3.84 -4.45
CA PRO A 237 4.76 4.54 -4.74
C PRO A 237 3.53 3.84 -4.14
N VAL A 238 2.51 4.61 -3.78
CA VAL A 238 1.19 4.04 -3.44
C VAL A 238 0.29 4.20 -4.66
N ILE A 239 -0.28 3.08 -5.13
CA ILE A 239 -1.12 3.04 -6.32
C ILE A 239 -2.58 2.87 -5.87
N TYR A 240 -3.36 3.91 -6.08
CA TYR A 240 -4.78 3.92 -5.83
C TYR A 240 -5.59 3.68 -7.10
N THR A 241 -6.71 2.98 -6.96
CA THR A 241 -7.71 2.75 -8.00
C THR A 241 -9.03 3.39 -7.60
N LEU A 242 -9.67 4.12 -8.52
CA LEU A 242 -10.97 4.74 -8.30
C LEU A 242 -12.05 3.65 -8.23
N GLN A 243 -12.85 3.66 -7.16
CA GLN A 243 -14.03 2.81 -7.08
C GLN A 243 -15.12 3.35 -8.01
N THR A 244 -15.47 2.57 -9.03
CA THR A 244 -16.69 2.76 -9.81
C THR A 244 -17.87 2.20 -9.03
N GLU A 245 -18.86 3.05 -8.74
CA GLU A 245 -20.19 2.63 -8.26
C GLU A 245 -20.94 1.78 -9.29
#